data_AF-A0A960JUB0-F1
#
_entry.id   AF-A0A960JUB0-F1
#
_cell.length_a   1.000
_cell.length_b   1.000
_cell.length_c   1.000
_cell.angle_alpha   90.00
_cell.angle_beta   90.00
_cell.angle_gamma   90.00
#
_symmetry.space_group_name_H-M   'P 1'
#
loop_
_entity.id
_entity.type
_entity.pdbx_description
1 polymer ?
#
loop_
_entity_poly.entity_id
_entity_poly.type
_entity_poly.pdbx_seq_one_letter_code
_entity_poly.pdbx_strand_id
1 'polypeptide(L)'
;MFEVSRYNDVWHNTQRSVLMADVMWDMLQAMGVDPRTLVHLDGDEHRDHRKVTNDWFKPAAVAKRQGDIEQIADEFVAKLADLGGECDFAQDIAVPFTLRVIMSIFGVPPEDEPIMLRLTQGIFGAADPEYLGDFSNPMELGTKT
;
A
#
# COMPACT_ATOMS: atom_id res chain seq x y z
N MET A 1 12.94 -25.89 -0.20
CA MET A 1 12.72 -24.83 0.80
C MET A 1 14.09 -24.33 1.22
N PHE A 2 14.37 -23.03 1.10
CA PHE A 2 15.71 -22.46 1.33
C PHE A 2 16.03 -22.37 2.84
N GLU A 3 17.30 -22.51 3.24
CA GLU A 3 17.73 -22.46 4.65
C GLU A 3 17.25 -21.20 5.39
N VAL A 4 17.23 -20.06 4.70
CA VAL A 4 16.78 -18.76 5.21
C VAL A 4 15.35 -18.82 5.77
N SER A 5 14.43 -19.49 5.07
CA SER A 5 13.03 -19.61 5.51
C SER A 5 12.84 -20.57 6.69
N ARG A 6 13.83 -21.41 7.00
CA ARG A 6 13.75 -22.44 8.04
C ARG A 6 14.31 -21.96 9.38
N TYR A 7 15.28 -21.04 9.36
CA TYR A 7 15.94 -20.50 10.55
C TYR A 7 15.65 -19.00 10.71
N ASN A 8 14.37 -18.64 10.89
CA ASN A 8 13.93 -17.24 11.05
C ASN A 8 14.30 -16.63 12.43
N ASP A 9 14.78 -17.46 13.33
CA ASP A 9 15.43 -17.11 14.59
C ASP A 9 16.90 -16.68 14.38
N VAL A 10 17.49 -17.03 13.23
CA VAL A 10 18.85 -16.63 12.82
C VAL A 10 18.77 -15.53 11.76
N TRP A 11 17.88 -15.67 10.79
CA TRP A 11 17.68 -14.74 9.68
C TRP A 11 16.44 -13.88 9.92
N HIS A 12 16.63 -12.78 10.66
CA HIS A 12 15.55 -11.85 10.97
C HIS A 12 15.19 -10.97 9.78
N ASN A 13 13.90 -10.73 9.64
CA ASN A 13 13.32 -9.83 8.66
C ASN A 13 13.26 -8.38 9.21
N THR A 14 13.16 -8.23 10.53
CA THR A 14 12.92 -6.96 11.23
C THR A 14 13.92 -5.84 10.98
N GLN A 15 15.23 -6.10 10.93
CA GLN A 15 16.20 -5.02 11.11
C GLN A 15 16.62 -4.32 9.82
N ARG A 16 16.61 -5.02 8.67
CA ARG A 16 17.02 -4.51 7.34
C ARG A 16 16.40 -5.32 6.20
N SER A 17 15.08 -5.48 6.20
CA SER A 17 14.33 -6.23 5.17
C SER A 17 14.52 -5.69 3.75
N VAL A 18 14.80 -4.39 3.62
CA VAL A 18 15.04 -3.69 2.35
C VAL A 18 16.53 -3.43 2.17
N LEU A 19 17.06 -3.80 1.00
CA LEU A 19 18.44 -3.54 0.64
C LEU A 19 18.63 -2.03 0.36
N MET A 20 19.45 -1.38 1.17
CA MET A 20 19.85 0.02 1.02
C MET A 20 21.22 0.23 1.65
N ALA A 21 21.89 1.34 1.30
CA ALA A 21 23.21 1.65 1.83
C ALA A 21 23.16 1.90 3.34
N ASP A 22 24.19 1.48 4.07
CA ASP A 22 24.27 1.61 5.54
C ASP A 22 24.04 3.04 6.01
N VAL A 23 24.62 4.02 5.32
CA VAL A 23 24.45 5.44 5.63
C VAL A 23 22.99 5.90 5.58
N MET A 24 22.16 5.31 4.71
CA MET A 24 20.74 5.64 4.62
C MET A 24 19.97 5.05 5.81
N TRP A 25 20.32 3.84 6.25
CA TRP A 25 19.76 3.24 7.46
C TRP A 25 20.08 4.09 8.70
N ASP A 26 21.34 4.48 8.85
CA ASP A 26 21.79 5.29 9.98
C ASP A 26 21.06 6.65 10.01
N MET A 27 20.84 7.26 8.84
CA MET A 27 20.08 8.50 8.72
C MET A 27 18.61 8.34 9.12
N LEU A 28 17.91 7.30 8.66
CA LEU A 28 16.52 7.03 9.05
C LEU A 28 16.38 6.84 10.56
N GLN A 29 17.28 6.06 11.16
CA GLN A 29 17.30 5.82 12.60
C GLN A 29 17.60 7.10 13.39
N ALA A 30 18.54 7.94 12.93
CA ALA A 30 18.84 9.23 13.54
C ALA A 30 17.64 10.20 13.49
N MET A 31 16.79 10.09 12.47
CA MET A 31 15.53 10.85 12.37
C MET A 31 14.37 10.20 13.15
N GLY A 32 14.58 9.06 13.81
CA GLY A 32 13.53 8.33 14.52
C GLY A 32 12.50 7.68 13.59
N VAL A 33 12.85 7.48 12.32
CA VAL A 33 11.97 6.84 11.33
C VAL A 33 12.23 5.34 11.34
N ASP A 34 11.24 4.58 11.80
CA ASP A 34 11.23 3.13 11.73
C ASP A 34 10.25 2.66 10.64
N PRO A 35 10.73 2.21 9.46
CA PRO A 35 9.87 1.81 8.34
C PRO A 35 9.26 0.41 8.52
N ARG A 36 9.40 -0.22 9.69
CA ARG A 36 8.84 -1.55 9.94
C ARG A 36 7.31 -1.52 9.85
N THR A 37 6.78 -2.31 8.91
CA THR A 37 5.35 -2.61 8.80
C THR A 37 5.14 -4.07 9.19
N LEU A 38 3.90 -4.56 9.20
CA LEU A 38 3.60 -5.94 9.53
C LEU A 38 4.49 -6.94 8.76
N VAL A 39 4.79 -6.68 7.48
CA VAL A 39 5.62 -7.59 6.66
C VAL A 39 7.09 -7.62 7.06
N HIS A 40 7.54 -6.73 7.96
CA HIS A 40 8.91 -6.69 8.49
C HIS A 40 9.02 -7.36 9.86
N LEU A 41 7.91 -7.56 10.57
CA LEU A 41 7.93 -8.10 11.92
C LEU A 41 8.12 -9.62 11.93
N ASP A 42 8.69 -10.15 13.01
CA ASP A 42 8.91 -11.58 13.22
C ASP A 42 8.22 -12.10 14.49
N GLY A 43 8.08 -13.42 14.58
CA GLY A 43 7.68 -14.13 15.80
C GLY A 43 6.38 -13.63 16.46
N ASP A 44 6.50 -13.30 17.74
CA ASP A 44 5.37 -12.91 18.60
C ASP A 44 4.86 -11.52 18.24
N GLU A 45 5.77 -10.59 17.94
CA GLU A 45 5.44 -9.23 17.52
C GLU A 45 4.61 -9.24 16.23
N HIS A 46 5.05 -9.98 15.20
CA HIS A 46 4.26 -10.15 13.97
C HIS A 46 2.89 -10.74 14.25
N ARG A 47 2.84 -11.81 15.04
CA ARG A 47 1.59 -12.52 15.33
C ARG A 47 0.57 -11.62 16.02
N ASP A 48 1.01 -10.82 16.99
CA ASP A 48 0.11 -9.96 17.74
C ASP A 48 -0.38 -8.77 16.92
N HIS A 49 0.48 -8.17 16.08
CA HIS A 49 0.04 -7.14 15.11
C HIS A 49 -0.92 -7.72 14.06
N ARG A 50 -0.63 -8.92 13.52
CA ARG A 50 -1.49 -9.56 12.51
C ARG A 50 -2.88 -9.87 13.06
N LYS A 51 -2.99 -10.24 14.34
CA LYS A 51 -4.29 -10.54 14.98
C LYS A 51 -5.25 -9.36 14.92
N VAL A 52 -4.75 -8.11 14.93
CA VAL A 52 -5.58 -6.90 14.89
C VAL A 52 -6.46 -6.86 13.64
N THR A 53 -5.94 -7.27 12.48
CA THR A 53 -6.64 -7.16 11.19
C THR A 53 -7.10 -8.49 10.60
N ASN A 54 -6.63 -9.63 11.13
CA ASN A 54 -6.86 -10.96 10.55
C ASN A 54 -8.35 -11.26 10.29
N ASP A 55 -9.24 -10.91 11.23
CA ASP A 55 -10.67 -11.18 11.10
C ASP A 55 -11.31 -10.48 9.90
N TRP A 56 -10.79 -9.33 9.48
CA TRP A 56 -11.31 -8.55 8.36
C TRP A 56 -10.95 -9.19 7.00
N PHE A 57 -9.88 -9.99 6.97
CA PHE A 57 -9.37 -10.66 5.77
C PHE A 57 -9.68 -12.17 5.73
N LYS A 58 -10.48 -12.68 6.68
CA LYS A 58 -10.98 -14.07 6.61
C LYS A 58 -11.91 -14.25 5.41
N PRO A 59 -11.98 -15.46 4.81
CA PRO A 59 -12.80 -15.70 3.61
C PRO A 59 -14.25 -15.25 3.73
N ALA A 60 -14.89 -15.49 4.88
CA ALA A 60 -16.27 -15.07 5.11
C ALA A 60 -16.46 -13.54 5.21
N ALA A 61 -15.46 -12.80 5.71
CA ALA A 61 -15.48 -11.34 5.76
C ALA A 61 -15.25 -10.75 4.37
N VAL A 62 -14.29 -11.30 3.62
CA VAL A 62 -14.02 -10.89 2.23
C VAL A 62 -15.22 -11.17 1.33
N ALA A 63 -15.87 -12.34 1.46
CA ALA A 63 -17.04 -12.69 0.65
C ALA A 63 -18.20 -11.68 0.82
N LYS A 64 -18.35 -11.07 2.00
CA LYS A 64 -19.39 -10.05 2.23
C LYS A 64 -19.14 -8.76 1.46
N ARG A 65 -17.90 -8.51 1.01
CA ARG A 65 -17.50 -7.33 0.23
C ARG A 65 -17.67 -7.51 -1.27
N GLN A 66 -18.01 -8.71 -1.72
CA GLN A 66 -18.11 -9.04 -3.13
C GLN A 66 -19.06 -8.08 -3.87
N GLY A 67 -20.24 -7.80 -3.29
CA GLY A 67 -21.21 -6.87 -3.90
C GLY A 67 -20.68 -5.44 -4.04
N ASP A 68 -20.00 -4.92 -3.02
CA ASP A 68 -19.39 -3.58 -3.07
C ASP A 68 -18.28 -3.52 -4.14
N ILE A 69 -17.47 -4.57 -4.26
CA ILE A 69 -16.40 -4.67 -5.26
C ILE A 69 -16.98 -4.80 -6.67
N GLU A 70 -18.06 -5.56 -6.85
CA GLU A 70 -18.78 -5.68 -8.12
C GLU A 70 -19.34 -4.33 -8.57
N GLN A 71 -19.95 -3.57 -7.66
CA GLN A 71 -20.42 -2.23 -7.97
C GLN A 71 -19.27 -1.31 -8.43
N ILE A 72 -18.14 -1.30 -7.71
CA ILE A 72 -16.96 -0.53 -8.11
C ILE A 72 -16.45 -1.01 -9.47
N ALA A 73 -16.43 -2.32 -9.73
CA ALA A 73 -16.00 -2.87 -11.01
C ALA A 73 -16.90 -2.40 -12.16
N ASP A 74 -18.22 -2.42 -11.98
CA ASP A 74 -19.18 -1.94 -12.98
C ASP A 74 -18.96 -0.45 -13.32
N GLU A 75 -18.69 0.39 -12.32
CA GLU A 75 -18.35 1.80 -12.50
C GLU A 75 -17.08 1.98 -13.35
N PHE A 76 -16.05 1.19 -13.09
CA PHE A 76 -14.79 1.25 -13.84
C PHE A 76 -14.86 0.65 -15.24
N VAL A 77 -15.72 -0.36 -15.45
CA VAL A 77 -16.02 -0.89 -16.80
C VAL A 77 -16.78 0.16 -17.61
N ALA A 78 -17.74 0.86 -17.01
CA ALA A 78 -18.43 1.97 -17.67
C ALA A 78 -17.44 3.09 -18.04
N LYS A 79 -16.57 3.48 -17.10
CA LYS A 79 -15.49 4.45 -17.35
C LYS A 79 -14.62 4.03 -18.54
N LEU A 80 -14.19 2.76 -18.60
CA LEU A 80 -13.39 2.24 -19.70
C LEU A 80 -14.11 2.36 -21.06
N ALA A 81 -15.41 2.06 -21.11
CA ALA A 81 -16.20 2.20 -22.32
C ALA A 81 -16.27 3.66 -22.81
N ASP A 82 -16.26 4.62 -21.88
CA ASP A 82 -16.33 6.05 -22.17
C ASP A 82 -14.98 6.65 -22.65
N LEU A 83 -13.85 5.94 -22.53
CA LEU A 83 -12.52 6.43 -22.93
C LEU A 83 -12.28 6.44 -24.45
N GLY A 84 -13.26 6.02 -25.26
CA GLY A 84 -13.22 6.25 -26.70
C GLY A 84 -12.26 5.37 -27.51
N GLY A 85 -11.81 4.25 -26.92
CA GLY A 85 -11.12 3.17 -27.65
C GLY A 85 -9.59 3.11 -27.50
N GLU A 86 -8.97 4.09 -26.85
CA GLU A 86 -7.55 4.08 -26.48
C GLU A 86 -7.38 4.68 -25.08
N CYS A 87 -6.63 4.00 -24.21
CA CYS A 87 -6.35 4.47 -22.85
C CYS A 87 -5.07 3.83 -22.31
N ASP A 88 -4.50 4.44 -21.28
CA ASP A 88 -3.53 3.77 -20.43
C ASP A 88 -4.30 2.96 -19.38
N PHE A 89 -4.46 1.66 -19.61
CA PHE A 89 -5.23 0.81 -18.71
C PHE A 89 -4.70 0.82 -17.27
N ALA A 90 -3.38 1.00 -17.06
CA ALA A 90 -2.82 1.02 -15.72
C ALA A 90 -3.22 2.30 -14.98
N GLN A 91 -3.01 3.46 -15.62
CA GLN A 91 -3.30 4.76 -15.01
C GLN A 91 -4.80 5.08 -14.96
N ASP A 92 -5.52 4.77 -16.03
CA ASP A 92 -6.91 5.17 -16.17
C ASP A 92 -7.86 4.24 -15.41
N ILE A 93 -7.51 2.94 -15.28
CA ILE A 93 -8.42 1.90 -14.75
C ILE A 93 -7.84 1.17 -13.54
N ALA A 94 -6.70 0.48 -13.69
CA ALA A 94 -6.26 -0.49 -12.68
C ALA A 94 -5.86 0.16 -11.34
N VAL A 95 -5.10 1.26 -11.40
CA VAL A 95 -4.65 1.99 -10.20
C VAL A 95 -5.85 2.59 -9.45
N PRO A 96 -6.74 3.39 -10.07
CA PRO A 96 -7.84 3.99 -9.32
C PRO A 96 -8.89 2.96 -8.88
N PHE A 97 -9.14 1.89 -9.66
CA PHE A 97 -10.01 0.79 -9.24
C PHE A 97 -9.51 0.15 -7.93
N THR A 98 -8.22 -0.21 -7.90
CA THR A 98 -7.62 -0.86 -6.74
C THR A 98 -7.65 0.06 -5.52
N LEU A 99 -7.36 1.35 -5.73
CA LEU A 99 -7.46 2.35 -4.67
C LEU A 99 -8.88 2.44 -4.11
N ARG A 100 -9.90 2.47 -4.98
CA ARG A 100 -11.30 2.56 -4.56
C ARG A 100 -11.75 1.34 -3.74
N VAL A 101 -11.31 0.14 -4.11
CA VAL A 101 -11.55 -1.07 -3.31
C VAL A 101 -10.88 -0.99 -1.93
N ILE A 102 -9.66 -0.47 -1.84
CA ILE A 102 -8.96 -0.31 -0.56
C ILE A 102 -9.66 0.76 0.30
N MET A 103 -10.07 1.88 -0.30
CA MET A 103 -10.82 2.94 0.40
C MET A 103 -12.13 2.41 0.98
N SER A 104 -12.88 1.58 0.24
CA SER A 104 -14.12 0.98 0.74
C SER A 104 -13.90 0.01 1.90
N ILE A 105 -12.73 -0.65 1.96
CA ILE A 105 -12.35 -1.47 3.11
C ILE A 105 -12.17 -0.61 4.36
N PHE A 106 -11.55 0.56 4.22
CA PHE A 106 -11.30 1.50 5.32
C PHE A 106 -12.48 2.44 5.64
N GLY A 107 -13.52 2.44 4.82
CA GLY A 107 -14.65 3.36 4.97
C GLY A 107 -14.31 4.81 4.60
N VAL A 108 -13.27 5.00 3.78
CA VAL A 108 -12.89 6.32 3.25
C VAL A 108 -13.87 6.68 2.12
N PRO A 109 -14.46 7.87 2.14
CA PRO A 109 -15.49 8.22 1.16
C PRO A 109 -14.85 8.60 -0.20
N PRO A 110 -15.59 8.46 -1.33
CA PRO A 110 -15.03 8.66 -2.67
C PRO A 110 -14.43 10.04 -2.93
N GLU A 111 -14.95 11.09 -2.27
CA GLU A 111 -14.43 12.46 -2.39
C GLU A 111 -12.96 12.62 -1.97
N ASP A 112 -12.45 11.72 -1.12
CA ASP A 112 -11.06 11.74 -0.66
C ASP A 112 -10.10 10.97 -1.60
N GLU A 113 -10.61 10.39 -2.68
CA GLU A 113 -9.81 9.60 -3.63
C GLU A 113 -8.58 10.37 -4.19
N PRO A 114 -8.67 11.67 -4.56
CA PRO A 114 -7.49 12.41 -5.03
C PRO A 114 -6.40 12.52 -3.97
N ILE A 115 -6.79 12.69 -2.71
CA ILE A 115 -5.86 12.77 -1.58
C ILE A 115 -5.21 11.39 -1.38
N MET A 116 -6.01 10.33 -1.36
CA MET A 116 -5.54 8.96 -1.19
C MET A 116 -4.61 8.52 -2.32
N LEU A 117 -4.89 8.90 -3.57
CA LEU A 117 -4.04 8.60 -4.72
C LEU A 117 -2.68 9.28 -4.58
N ARG A 118 -2.66 10.56 -4.22
CA ARG A 118 -1.42 11.32 -3.98
C ARG A 118 -0.57 10.71 -2.86
N LEU A 119 -1.22 10.33 -1.74
CA LEU A 119 -0.52 9.73 -0.60
C LEU A 119 0.05 8.34 -0.96
N THR A 120 -0.72 7.52 -1.67
CA THR A 120 -0.32 6.14 -2.00
C THR A 120 0.73 6.08 -3.11
N GLN A 121 0.60 6.90 -4.16
CA GLN A 121 1.65 7.08 -5.17
C GLN A 121 2.95 7.56 -4.52
N GLY A 122 2.85 8.44 -3.53
CA GLY A 122 4.01 8.82 -2.76
C GLY A 122 4.72 7.64 -2.09
N ILE A 123 3.97 6.79 -1.39
CA ILE A 123 4.55 5.70 -0.61
C ILE A 123 5.10 4.57 -1.51
N PHE A 124 4.41 4.25 -2.61
CA PHE A 124 4.72 3.08 -3.44
C PHE A 124 5.39 3.41 -4.78
N GLY A 125 5.27 4.64 -5.27
CA GLY A 125 5.95 5.14 -6.47
C GLY A 125 7.42 5.49 -6.25
N ALA A 126 7.87 5.57 -4.99
CA ALA A 126 9.24 5.92 -4.62
C ALA A 126 10.33 4.98 -5.20
N ALA A 127 9.96 3.78 -5.67
CA ALA A 127 10.87 2.80 -6.26
C ALA A 127 10.93 2.85 -7.80
N ASP A 128 10.03 3.56 -8.47
CA ASP A 128 10.00 3.72 -9.92
C ASP A 128 10.37 5.17 -10.27
N PRO A 129 11.45 5.41 -11.07
CA PRO A 129 11.83 6.75 -11.48
C PRO A 129 10.71 7.57 -12.13
N GLU A 130 9.73 6.91 -12.75
CA GLU A 130 8.56 7.54 -13.37
C GLU A 130 7.50 8.01 -12.36
N TYR A 131 7.46 7.41 -11.16
CA TYR A 131 6.47 7.69 -10.11
C TYR A 131 7.09 8.27 -8.83
N LEU A 132 8.33 8.76 -8.91
CA LEU A 132 8.93 9.58 -7.86
C LEU A 132 8.10 10.86 -7.70
N GLY A 133 7.09 10.81 -6.83
CA GLY A 133 6.54 12.01 -6.22
C GLY A 133 7.70 12.81 -5.60
N ASP A 134 7.66 14.12 -5.71
CA ASP A 134 8.71 14.97 -5.16
C ASP A 134 8.71 14.90 -3.62
N PHE A 135 9.57 14.01 -3.09
CA PHE A 135 9.83 13.84 -1.66
C PHE A 135 10.86 14.82 -1.10
N SER A 136 11.31 15.80 -1.90
CA SER A 136 12.25 16.81 -1.40
C SER A 136 11.66 17.64 -0.26
N ASN A 137 10.34 17.64 -0.06
CA ASN A 137 9.71 18.38 1.02
C ASN A 137 8.46 17.69 1.63
N PRO A 138 8.65 16.82 2.65
CA PRO A 138 7.56 16.17 3.39
C PRO A 138 6.53 17.13 4.02
N MET A 139 6.86 18.42 4.18
CA MET A 139 6.00 19.44 4.78
C MET A 139 4.91 19.99 3.84
N GLU A 140 4.98 19.73 2.52
CA GLU A 140 3.94 20.18 1.58
C GLU A 140 2.75 19.20 1.45
N LEU A 141 2.85 17.97 1.98
CA LEU A 141 1.77 16.98 1.88
C LEU A 141 0.48 17.42 2.59
N GLY A 142 0.58 18.28 3.61
CA GLY A 142 -0.53 18.64 4.51
C GLY A 142 -1.06 20.08 4.42
N THR A 143 -0.67 20.89 3.43
CA THR A 143 -0.91 22.36 3.50
C THR A 143 -1.64 23.01 2.33
N LYS A 144 -2.22 22.25 1.38
CA LYS A 144 -3.04 22.86 0.33
C LYS A 144 -4.51 22.46 0.50
N THR A 145 -5.22 23.35 1.19
CA THR A 145 -6.69 23.51 1.19
C THR A 145 -7.21 23.78 -0.22
#